data_AF-A0A7S2DW39-F1
#
_entry.id   AF-A0A7S2DW39-F1
#
_cell.length_a   1.000
_cell.length_b   1.000
_cell.length_c   1.000
_cell.angle_alpha   90.00
_cell.angle_beta   90.00
_cell.angle_gamma   90.00
#
_symmetry.space_group_name_H-M   'P 1'
#
loop_
_entity.id
_entity.type
_entity.pdbx_description
1 polymer ?
#
loop_
_entity_poly.entity_id
_entity_poly.type
_entity_poly.pdbx_seq_one_letter_code
_entity_poly.pdbx_strand_id
1 'polypeptide(L)'
;HDGVNMQEVGRYRDHPAPWLAYKNYIQELYNISQDWESNIDNDMARKSFLVRERAELEGVPLSILEDAAAAAVQSGYRKATAKEGPWMVTLDDAMVEPILKHAQGRTFREFVYSTRARVAYLGGSGAGDNEELLTRMLELRKKYAYLIGHSSW
;
A
#
# COMPACT_ATOMS: atom_id res chain seq x y z
N HIS A 1 -2.74 35.42 4.36
CA HIS A 1 -3.15 34.22 3.58
C HIS A 1 -2.12 33.88 2.49
N ASP A 2 -0.84 33.90 2.85
CA ASP A 2 -0.01 32.72 3.14
C ASP A 2 0.05 31.64 2.05
N GLY A 3 0.26 32.09 0.81
CA GLY A 3 0.96 31.29 -0.19
C GLY A 3 2.47 31.41 0.04
N VAL A 4 3.18 30.29 -0.01
CA VAL A 4 4.65 30.23 0.11
C VAL A 4 5.27 31.24 -0.86
N ASN A 5 5.89 32.29 -0.30
CA ASN A 5 6.54 33.34 -1.07
C ASN A 5 7.89 32.81 -1.59
N MET A 6 7.92 32.38 -2.85
CA MET A 6 9.17 31.94 -3.51
C MET A 6 10.23 33.05 -3.70
N GLN A 7 10.05 34.23 -3.11
CA GLN A 7 11.15 35.15 -2.84
C GLN A 7 12.24 34.52 -1.94
N GLU A 8 11.90 33.54 -1.09
CA GLU A 8 12.88 32.89 -0.20
C GLU A 8 13.83 31.90 -0.89
N VAL A 9 13.52 31.44 -2.12
CA VAL A 9 14.34 30.45 -2.86
C VAL A 9 15.02 31.05 -4.10
N GLY A 10 15.03 32.38 -4.22
CA GLY A 10 15.85 33.11 -5.18
C GLY A 10 15.43 33.05 -6.66
N ARG A 11 14.20 32.60 -7.00
CA ARG A 11 13.70 32.62 -8.39
C ARG A 11 12.34 33.32 -8.53
N TYR A 12 12.33 34.40 -9.31
CA TYR A 12 11.15 35.21 -9.57
C TYR A 12 10.13 34.50 -10.48
N ARG A 13 8.83 34.75 -10.22
CA ARG A 13 7.68 34.35 -11.05
C ARG A 13 7.78 34.85 -12.51
N ASP A 14 8.65 35.82 -12.76
CA ASP A 14 8.88 36.48 -14.03
C ASP A 14 9.69 35.63 -15.04
N HIS A 15 10.12 34.43 -14.64
CA HIS A 15 10.67 33.40 -15.54
C HIS A 15 9.62 32.32 -15.83
N PRO A 16 8.82 32.46 -16.92
CA PRO A 16 7.64 31.63 -17.15
C PRO A 16 7.96 30.15 -17.34
N ALA A 17 9.09 29.80 -17.94
CA ALA A 17 9.46 28.40 -18.20
C ALA A 17 9.83 27.61 -16.93
N PRO A 18 10.75 28.08 -16.05
CA PRO A 18 11.00 27.44 -14.76
C PRO A 18 9.76 27.35 -13.86
N TRP A 19 8.92 28.38 -13.86
CA TRP A 19 7.68 28.41 -13.10
C TRP A 19 6.66 27.37 -13.59
N LEU A 20 6.49 27.24 -14.90
CA LEU A 20 5.61 26.22 -15.48
C LEU A 20 6.15 24.81 -15.17
N ALA A 21 7.46 24.60 -15.26
CA ALA A 21 8.10 23.33 -14.89
C ALA A 21 7.84 22.98 -13.42
N TYR A 22 8.02 23.93 -12.50
CA TYR A 22 7.72 23.77 -11.07
C TYR A 22 6.28 23.29 -10.84
N LYS A 23 5.29 23.97 -11.44
CA LYS A 23 3.88 23.60 -11.31
C LYS A 23 3.61 22.21 -11.84
N ASN A 24 4.16 21.89 -13.01
CA ASN A 24 3.98 20.59 -13.63
C ASN A 24 4.57 19.47 -12.74
N TYR A 25 5.75 19.68 -12.16
CA TYR A 25 6.36 18.68 -11.27
C TYR A 25 5.54 18.44 -10.01
N ILE A 26 5.04 19.50 -9.37
CA ILE A 26 4.18 19.35 -8.17
C ILE A 26 2.87 18.65 -8.51
N GLN A 27 2.23 19.06 -9.62
CA GLN A 27 0.98 18.44 -10.04
C GLN A 27 1.17 16.96 -10.35
N GLU A 28 2.26 16.60 -11.02
CA GLU A 28 2.56 15.22 -11.35
C GLU A 28 2.92 14.40 -10.10
N LEU A 29 3.70 14.96 -9.16
CA LEU A 29 3.98 14.31 -7.87
C LEU A 29 2.70 14.08 -7.05
N TYR A 30 1.75 15.02 -7.08
CA TYR A 30 0.45 14.85 -6.45
C TYR A 30 -0.32 13.69 -7.09
N ASN A 31 -0.40 13.65 -8.43
CA ASN A 31 -1.09 12.57 -9.14
C ASN A 31 -0.46 11.20 -8.84
N ILE A 32 0.88 11.09 -8.87
CA ILE A 32 1.59 9.86 -8.53
C ILE A 32 1.25 9.39 -7.10
N SER A 33 1.11 10.32 -6.15
CA SER A 33 0.77 9.97 -4.76
C SER A 33 -0.65 9.38 -4.67
N GLN A 34 -1.60 9.93 -5.44
CA GLN A 34 -2.97 9.40 -5.52
C GLN A 34 -3.00 8.02 -6.20
N ASP A 35 -2.28 7.85 -7.31
CA ASP A 35 -2.18 6.56 -8.00
C ASP A 35 -1.52 5.51 -7.12
N TRP A 36 -0.49 5.89 -6.36
CA TRP A 36 0.19 5.02 -5.39
C TRP A 36 -0.75 4.49 -4.33
N GLU A 37 -1.51 5.37 -3.68
CA GLU A 37 -2.51 5.02 -2.65
C GLU A 37 -3.60 4.12 -3.24
N SER A 38 -4.15 4.49 -4.40
CA SER A 38 -5.14 3.70 -5.12
C SER A 38 -4.64 2.29 -5.45
N ASN A 39 -3.38 2.16 -5.89
CA ASN A 39 -2.79 0.86 -6.17
C ASN A 39 -2.66 -0.01 -4.91
N ILE A 40 -2.28 0.57 -3.78
CA ILE A 40 -2.25 -0.13 -2.49
C ILE A 40 -3.66 -0.62 -2.13
N ASP A 41 -4.66 0.26 -2.15
CA ASP A 41 -6.02 -0.07 -1.75
C ASP A 41 -6.61 -1.17 -2.63
N ASN A 42 -6.43 -1.05 -3.94
CA ASN A 42 -6.91 -2.04 -4.90
C ASN A 42 -6.21 -3.40 -4.73
N ASP A 43 -4.94 -3.42 -4.35
CA ASP A 43 -4.20 -4.67 -4.13
C ASP A 43 -4.59 -5.31 -2.78
N MET A 44 -4.74 -4.51 -1.74
CA MET A 44 -5.26 -4.92 -0.43
C MET A 44 -6.67 -5.52 -0.53
N ALA A 45 -7.55 -4.91 -1.33
CA ALA A 45 -8.90 -5.41 -1.57
C ALA A 45 -8.91 -6.71 -2.38
N ARG A 46 -7.95 -6.91 -3.29
CA ARG A 46 -7.88 -8.09 -4.16
C ARG A 46 -7.21 -9.29 -3.51
N LYS A 47 -6.27 -9.09 -2.58
CA LYS A 47 -5.41 -10.15 -2.05
C LYS A 47 -5.83 -10.66 -0.66
N SER A 48 -7.13 -10.82 -0.44
CA SER A 48 -7.57 -11.72 0.63
C SER A 48 -7.41 -13.16 0.17
N PHE A 49 -7.13 -14.08 1.09
CA PHE A 49 -7.05 -15.49 0.78
C PHE A 49 -7.85 -16.33 1.76
N LEU A 50 -8.42 -17.40 1.22
CA LEU A 50 -9.31 -18.27 1.96
C LEU A 50 -8.54 -19.44 2.56
N VAL A 51 -8.52 -19.52 3.88
CA VAL A 51 -7.97 -20.66 4.63
C VAL A 51 -9.10 -21.64 4.92
N ARG A 52 -8.87 -22.92 4.61
CA ARG A 52 -9.84 -24.00 4.86
C ARG A 52 -9.38 -24.96 5.94
N GLU A 53 -8.07 -25.09 6.14
CA GLU A 53 -7.50 -26.03 7.08
C GLU A 53 -7.30 -25.37 8.44
N ARG A 54 -8.07 -25.82 9.45
CA ARG A 54 -7.99 -25.27 10.81
C ARG A 54 -6.58 -25.37 11.42
N ALA A 55 -5.82 -26.38 11.01
CA ALA A 55 -4.45 -26.62 11.47
C ALA A 55 -3.48 -25.50 11.08
N GLU A 56 -3.69 -24.81 9.95
CA GLU A 56 -2.85 -23.68 9.53
C GLU A 56 -2.98 -22.48 10.49
N LEU A 57 -4.14 -22.39 11.17
CA LEU A 57 -4.48 -21.33 12.10
C LEU A 57 -4.26 -21.73 13.57
N GLU A 58 -3.50 -22.79 13.83
CA GLU A 58 -3.15 -23.19 15.21
C GLU A 58 -2.43 -22.04 15.94
N GLY A 59 -2.88 -21.73 17.15
CA GLY A 59 -2.35 -20.62 17.96
C GLY A 59 -2.96 -19.25 17.67
N VAL A 60 -3.63 -19.05 16.53
CA VAL A 60 -4.28 -17.77 16.19
C VAL A 60 -5.40 -17.47 17.21
N PRO A 61 -5.48 -16.23 17.76
CA PRO A 61 -6.50 -15.85 18.74
C PRO A 61 -7.92 -16.02 18.19
N LEU A 62 -8.86 -16.38 19.06
CA LEU A 62 -10.26 -16.61 18.67
C LEU A 62 -10.90 -15.38 18.02
N SER A 63 -10.62 -14.18 18.54
CA SER A 63 -11.16 -12.92 17.98
C SER A 63 -10.77 -12.75 16.50
N ILE A 64 -9.54 -13.10 16.15
CA ILE A 64 -9.04 -13.02 14.76
C ILE A 64 -9.72 -14.07 13.87
N LEU A 65 -10.03 -15.24 14.42
CA LEU A 65 -10.81 -16.26 13.70
C LEU A 65 -12.27 -15.84 13.51
N GLU A 66 -12.86 -15.12 14.46
CA GLU A 66 -14.20 -14.53 14.33
C GLU A 66 -14.23 -13.47 13.23
N ASP A 67 -13.26 -12.56 13.23
CA ASP A 67 -13.12 -11.52 12.20
C ASP A 67 -12.91 -12.14 10.81
N ALA A 68 -12.03 -13.14 10.70
CA ALA A 68 -11.76 -13.82 9.43
C ALA A 68 -12.98 -14.63 8.93
N ALA A 69 -13.76 -15.22 9.83
CA ALA A 69 -15.00 -15.90 9.46
C ALA A 69 -16.07 -14.88 9.00
N ALA A 70 -16.19 -13.74 9.67
CA ALA A 70 -17.09 -12.66 9.26
C ALA A 70 -16.71 -12.11 7.87
N ALA A 71 -15.42 -11.93 7.59
CA ALA A 71 -14.92 -11.56 6.27
C ALA A 71 -15.24 -12.63 5.20
N ALA A 72 -15.17 -13.92 5.56
CA ALA A 72 -15.56 -15.01 4.66
C ALA A 72 -17.06 -14.97 4.35
N VAL A 73 -17.93 -14.69 5.34
CA VAL A 73 -19.37 -14.51 5.14
C VAL A 73 -19.65 -13.36 4.16
N GLN A 74 -19.01 -12.20 4.36
CA GLN A 74 -19.12 -11.05 3.46
C GLN A 74 -18.68 -11.37 2.03
N SER A 75 -17.70 -12.27 1.89
CA SER A 75 -17.20 -12.77 0.61
C SER A 75 -18.03 -13.93 0.01
N GLY A 76 -19.18 -14.26 0.59
CA GLY A 76 -20.13 -15.25 0.06
C GLY A 76 -20.11 -16.62 0.75
N TYR A 77 -19.18 -16.88 1.69
CA TYR A 77 -19.13 -18.13 2.46
C TYR A 77 -20.08 -18.07 3.65
N ARG A 78 -21.39 -18.08 3.39
CA ARG A 78 -22.46 -17.83 4.38
C ARG A 78 -22.46 -18.72 5.63
N LYS A 79 -21.83 -19.90 5.58
CA LYS A 79 -21.74 -20.84 6.69
C LYS A 79 -20.42 -20.73 7.46
N ALA A 80 -19.57 -19.76 7.12
CA ALA A 80 -18.30 -19.58 7.79
C ALA A 80 -18.49 -19.27 9.27
N THR A 81 -17.74 -19.96 10.12
CA THR A 81 -17.70 -19.71 11.56
C THR A 81 -16.26 -19.71 12.04
N ALA A 82 -15.98 -19.08 13.19
CA ALA A 82 -14.65 -19.09 13.78
C ALA A 82 -14.13 -20.52 14.07
N LYS A 83 -15.03 -21.48 14.29
CA LYS A 83 -14.71 -22.87 14.64
C LYS A 83 -14.48 -23.75 13.41
N GLU A 84 -15.34 -23.65 12.41
CA GLU A 84 -15.39 -24.58 11.27
C GLU A 84 -14.90 -23.98 9.96
N GLY A 85 -14.71 -22.65 9.92
CA GLY A 85 -14.27 -21.94 8.74
C GLY A 85 -15.28 -22.00 7.58
N PRO A 86 -14.85 -21.64 6.36
CA PRO A 86 -13.51 -21.16 6.04
C PRO A 86 -13.24 -19.76 6.62
N TRP A 87 -11.96 -19.38 6.70
CA TRP A 87 -11.52 -18.10 7.23
C TRP A 87 -10.94 -17.26 6.10
N MET A 88 -11.44 -16.06 5.90
CA MET A 88 -10.89 -15.12 4.94
C MET A 88 -9.85 -14.25 5.64
N VAL A 89 -8.58 -14.42 5.29
CA VAL A 89 -7.48 -13.61 5.81
C VAL A 89 -7.31 -12.41 4.89
N THR A 90 -7.60 -11.22 5.41
CA THR A 90 -7.29 -9.93 4.80
C THR A 90 -5.84 -9.52 5.11
N LEU A 91 -5.31 -8.55 4.35
CA LEU A 91 -3.92 -8.12 4.48
C LEU A 91 -3.73 -6.88 5.36
N ASP A 92 -4.79 -6.34 5.95
CA ASP A 92 -4.66 -5.24 6.91
C ASP A 92 -3.92 -5.69 8.17
N ASP A 93 -3.30 -4.73 8.86
CA ASP A 93 -2.41 -5.03 9.97
C ASP A 93 -3.16 -5.64 11.17
N ALA A 94 -4.45 -5.32 11.35
CA ALA A 94 -5.28 -5.89 12.40
C ALA A 94 -5.46 -7.41 12.23
N MET A 95 -5.48 -7.90 11.00
CA MET A 95 -5.49 -9.33 10.68
C MET A 95 -4.09 -9.95 10.66
N VAL A 96 -3.13 -9.28 10.01
CA VAL A 96 -1.80 -9.86 9.73
C VAL A 96 -0.92 -9.92 10.98
N GLU A 97 -0.86 -8.87 11.79
CA GLU A 97 0.06 -8.84 12.95
C GLU A 97 -0.22 -9.96 13.96
N PRO A 98 -1.48 -10.21 14.38
CA PRO A 98 -1.77 -11.29 15.30
C PRO A 98 -1.49 -12.67 14.71
N ILE A 99 -1.74 -12.87 13.42
CA ILE A 99 -1.39 -14.13 12.72
C ILE A 99 0.13 -14.36 12.78
N LEU A 100 0.93 -13.36 12.43
CA LEU A 100 2.39 -13.48 12.46
C LEU A 100 2.92 -13.71 13.89
N LYS A 101 2.26 -13.13 14.89
CA LYS A 101 2.66 -13.26 16.30
C LYS A 101 2.29 -14.60 16.92
N HIS A 102 1.14 -15.17 16.54
CA HIS A 102 0.54 -16.28 17.29
C HIS A 102 0.38 -17.58 16.51
N ALA A 103 0.30 -17.54 15.17
CA ALA A 103 0.18 -18.76 14.38
C ALA A 103 1.41 -19.65 14.57
N GLN A 104 1.24 -20.94 14.83
CA GLN A 104 2.34 -21.88 15.10
C GLN A 104 3.03 -22.35 13.81
N GLY A 105 2.28 -22.48 12.71
CA GLY A 105 2.79 -22.94 11.42
C GLY A 105 3.75 -21.94 10.77
N ARG A 106 5.04 -22.30 10.67
CA ARG A 106 6.07 -21.46 10.02
C ARG A 106 5.74 -21.16 8.56
N THR A 107 5.37 -22.19 7.79
CA THR A 107 5.02 -22.05 6.36
C THR A 107 3.85 -21.09 6.18
N PHE A 108 2.85 -21.14 7.06
CA PHE A 108 1.70 -20.23 7.02
C PHE A 108 2.11 -18.79 7.33
N ARG A 109 2.92 -18.56 8.37
CA ARG A 109 3.47 -17.22 8.67
C ARG A 109 4.29 -16.66 7.52
N GLU A 110 5.16 -17.48 6.91
CA GLU A 110 5.97 -17.08 5.75
C GLU A 110 5.08 -16.70 4.56
N PHE A 111 4.04 -17.48 4.28
CA PHE A 111 3.06 -17.16 3.25
C PHE A 111 2.35 -15.82 3.51
N VAL A 112 1.81 -15.63 4.72
CA VAL A 112 1.11 -14.39 5.12
C VAL A 112 2.06 -13.18 5.00
N TYR A 113 3.26 -13.28 5.57
CA TYR A 113 4.27 -12.21 5.52
C TYR A 113 4.66 -11.88 4.08
N SER A 114 4.96 -12.89 3.26
CA SER A 114 5.37 -12.68 1.87
C SER A 114 4.25 -12.06 1.03
N THR A 115 2.99 -12.44 1.27
CA THR A 115 1.82 -11.86 0.59
C THR A 115 1.65 -10.40 0.99
N ARG A 116 1.75 -10.08 2.30
CA ARG A 116 1.67 -8.70 2.82
C ARG A 116 2.82 -7.82 2.30
N ALA A 117 4.05 -8.32 2.32
CA ALA A 117 5.23 -7.58 1.84
C ALA A 117 5.18 -7.32 0.33
N ARG A 118 4.35 -8.07 -0.41
CA ARG A 118 4.15 -7.90 -1.84
C ARG A 118 2.94 -7.02 -2.21
N VAL A 119 2.35 -6.33 -1.24
CA VAL A 119 1.28 -5.36 -1.50
C VAL A 119 1.88 -4.17 -2.23
N ALA A 120 1.37 -3.89 -3.43
CA ALA A 120 1.83 -2.80 -4.30
C ALA A 120 3.35 -2.78 -4.61
N TYR A 121 4.07 -3.88 -4.32
CA TYR A 121 5.49 -4.04 -4.58
C TYR A 121 5.75 -5.51 -4.91
N LEU A 122 6.29 -5.84 -6.08
CA LEU A 122 6.47 -7.24 -6.54
C LEU A 122 5.14 -8.04 -6.62
N GLY A 123 4.06 -7.33 -6.93
CA GLY A 123 2.70 -7.85 -7.16
C GLY A 123 2.06 -7.28 -8.41
N GLY A 124 2.83 -6.59 -9.25
CA GLY A 124 2.40 -5.95 -10.48
C GLY A 124 3.11 -6.48 -11.72
N SER A 125 3.17 -7.80 -11.90
CA SER A 125 2.95 -8.31 -13.26
C SER A 125 1.48 -7.98 -13.64
N GLY A 126 1.16 -6.70 -13.84
CA GLY A 126 -0.20 -6.17 -13.95
C GLY A 126 -0.33 -4.69 -13.56
N ALA A 127 -1.51 -4.11 -13.80
CA ALA A 127 -1.78 -2.67 -13.78
C ALA A 127 -1.62 -1.91 -12.44
N GLY A 128 -1.14 -2.56 -11.37
CA GLY A 128 -1.01 -1.97 -10.03
C GLY A 128 0.41 -1.98 -9.46
N ASP A 129 1.44 -2.20 -10.29
CA ASP A 129 2.84 -2.07 -9.85
C ASP A 129 3.22 -0.62 -9.62
N ASN A 130 3.80 -0.32 -8.47
CA ASN A 130 4.31 1.00 -8.16
C ASN A 130 5.78 1.21 -8.56
N GLU A 131 6.46 0.23 -9.19
CA GLU A 131 7.88 0.39 -9.60
C GLU A 131 8.09 1.55 -10.59
N GLU A 132 7.24 1.67 -11.61
CA GLU A 132 7.30 2.77 -12.58
C GLU A 132 6.94 4.11 -11.91
N LEU A 133 5.92 4.12 -11.04
CA LEU A 133 5.55 5.30 -10.24
C LEU A 133 6.67 5.75 -9.32
N LEU A 134 7.38 4.82 -8.67
CA LEU A 134 8.55 5.09 -7.82
C LEU A 134 9.67 5.71 -8.64
N THR A 135 10.00 5.09 -9.78
CA THR A 135 11.04 5.59 -10.70
C THR A 135 10.72 7.02 -11.12
N ARG A 136 9.48 7.26 -11.54
CA ARG A 136 9.03 8.59 -11.96
C ARG A 136 9.03 9.61 -10.82
N MET A 137 8.58 9.21 -9.63
CA MET A 137 8.59 10.06 -8.44
C MET A 137 10.01 10.50 -8.08
N LEU A 138 10.98 9.57 -8.10
CA LEU A 138 12.39 9.88 -7.81
C LEU A 138 12.99 10.84 -8.86
N GLU A 139 12.68 10.65 -10.15
CA GLU A 139 13.07 11.58 -11.21
C GLU A 139 12.52 12.98 -10.98
N LEU A 140 11.23 13.11 -10.67
CA LEU A 140 10.57 14.38 -10.45
C LEU A 140 11.09 15.08 -9.20
N ARG A 141 11.31 14.34 -8.10
CA ARG A 141 11.93 14.86 -6.87
C ARG A 141 13.32 15.42 -7.13
N LYS A 142 14.13 14.73 -7.93
CA LYS A 142 15.45 15.20 -8.37
C LYS A 142 15.36 16.47 -9.23
N LYS A 143 14.47 16.49 -10.24
CA LYS A 143 14.25 17.68 -11.09
C LYS A 143 13.77 18.88 -10.27
N TYR A 144 12.86 18.64 -9.32
CA TYR A 144 12.36 19.63 -8.39
C TYR A 144 13.48 20.23 -7.54
N ALA A 145 14.28 19.39 -6.88
CA ALA A 145 15.40 19.83 -6.05
C ALA A 145 16.37 20.74 -6.81
N TYR A 146 16.80 20.33 -8.02
CA TYR A 146 17.67 21.16 -8.84
C TYR A 146 17.01 22.47 -9.27
N LEU A 147 15.71 22.46 -9.54
CA LEU A 147 14.97 23.65 -9.93
C LEU A 147 14.97 24.69 -8.81
N ILE A 148 14.90 24.25 -7.56
CA ILE A 148 14.91 25.10 -6.36
C ILE A 148 16.31 25.32 -5.77
N GLY A 149 17.38 24.91 -6.47
CA GLY A 149 18.77 25.21 -6.08
C GLY A 149 19.42 24.20 -5.12
N HIS A 150 18.79 23.04 -4.90
CA HIS A 150 19.34 21.96 -4.09
C HIS A 150 19.96 20.85 -4.96
N SER A 151 21.00 20.19 -4.45
CA SER A 151 21.69 19.09 -5.15
C SER A 151 20.95 17.75 -5.09
N SER A 152 20.06 17.60 -4.12
CA SER A 152 19.23 16.42 -3.87
C SER A 152 17.92 16.85 -3.24
N TRP A 153 16.92 15.97 -3.35
CA TRP A 153 15.66 16.09 -2.62
C TRP A 153 15.86 15.78 -1.13
#